data_AF-E4RZ84-F1
#
_entry.id   AF-E4RZ84-F1
#
_cell.length_a   1.000
_cell.length_b   1.000
_cell.length_c   1.000
_cell.angle_alpha   90.00
_cell.angle_beta   90.00
_cell.angle_gamma   90.00
#
_symmetry.space_group_name_H-M   'P 1'
#
loop_
_entity.id
_entity.type
_entity.pdbx_description
1 polymer ?
#
loop_
_entity_poly.entity_id
_entity_poly.type
_entity_poly.pdbx_seq_one_letter_code
_entity_poly.pdbx_strand_id
1 'polypeptide(L)' 'MKEPHPQLPELMQRIIFRTDPPSLLKLETLSIELKNVGISNFDVDFETCEISVVCPHVKSIQQVECALRKAGFKCPRLK' A
#
# COMPACT_ATOMS: atom_id res chain seq x y z
N MET A 1 -21.97 32.93 -12.67
CA MET A 1 -21.80 31.50 -13.03
C MET A 1 -20.61 31.00 -12.24
N LYS A 2 -20.78 30.04 -11.32
CA LYS A 2 -19.65 29.47 -10.58
C LYS A 2 -19.03 28.39 -11.47
N GLU A 3 -17.82 28.63 -11.95
CA GLU A 3 -17.01 27.60 -12.61
C GLU A 3 -16.80 26.44 -11.62
N PRO A 4 -16.97 25.17 -12.05
CA PRO A 4 -16.59 24.03 -11.22
C PRO A 4 -15.08 24.10 -10.99
N HIS A 5 -14.67 24.10 -9.73
CA HIS A 5 -13.25 24.05 -9.38
C HIS A 5 -12.60 22.87 -10.11
N PRO A 6 -11.42 23.03 -10.72
CA PRO A 6 -10.63 21.87 -11.12
C PRO A 6 -10.37 21.07 -9.84
N GLN A 7 -10.97 19.88 -9.77
CA GLN A 7 -10.62 18.90 -8.74
C GLN A 7 -9.11 18.70 -8.87
N LEU A 8 -8.34 19.15 -7.86
CA LEU A 8 -6.90 18.86 -7.80
C LEU A 8 -6.73 17.37 -8.09
N PRO A 9 -5.75 16.95 -8.91
CA PRO A 9 -5.46 15.53 -9.05
C PRO A 9 -5.25 14.98 -7.64
N GLU A 10 -6.07 14.00 -7.26
CA GLU A 10 -5.92 13.31 -5.99
C GLU A 10 -4.44 12.95 -5.85
N LEU A 11 -3.82 13.46 -4.78
CA LEU A 11 -2.37 13.42 -4.63
C LEU A 11 -1.97 11.97 -4.30
N MET A 12 -1.89 11.15 -5.34
CA MET A 12 -1.55 9.74 -5.24
C MET A 12 -0.11 9.62 -4.76
N GLN A 13 0.07 9.06 -3.57
CA GLN A 13 1.39 8.78 -3.01
C GLN A 13 1.69 7.31 -3.19
N ARG A 14 2.82 7.02 -3.85
CA ARG A 14 3.39 5.68 -3.87
C ARG A 14 4.25 5.52 -2.61
N ILE A 15 3.91 4.53 -1.80
CA ILE A 15 4.69 4.16 -0.60
C ILE A 15 5.33 2.81 -0.87
N ILE A 16 6.62 2.69 -0.55
CA ILE A 16 7.40 1.47 -0.74
C ILE A 16 7.72 0.90 0.64
N PHE A 17 7.39 -0.37 0.83
CA PHE A 17 7.64 -1.11 2.06
C PHE A 17 8.65 -2.21 1.77
N ARG A 18 9.83 -2.12 2.38
CA ARG A 18 10.76 -3.24 2.36
C ARG A 18 10.31 -4.29 3.34
N THR A 19 10.21 -5.54 2.90
CA THR A 19 9.72 -6.64 3.72
C THR A 19 10.66 -7.84 3.70
N ASP A 20 10.35 -8.83 4.53
CA ASP A 20 10.84 -10.21 4.37
C ASP A 20 10.38 -10.79 3.02
N PRO A 21 11.03 -11.84 2.48
CA PRO A 21 10.67 -12.43 1.20
C PRO A 21 9.17 -12.74 1.09
N PRO A 22 8.49 -12.23 0.05
CA PRO A 22 7.09 -12.51 -0.17
C PRO A 22 6.89 -13.98 -0.54
N SER A 23 5.87 -14.59 0.07
CA SER A 23 5.38 -15.91 -0.29
C SER A 23 3.95 -15.81 -0.78
N LEU A 24 3.51 -16.73 -1.64
CA LEU A 24 2.16 -16.72 -2.22
C LEU A 24 1.06 -16.54 -1.15
N LEU A 25 1.15 -17.30 -0.06
CA LEU A 25 0.19 -17.23 1.05
C LEU A 25 0.16 -15.83 1.73
N LYS A 26 1.32 -15.20 1.91
CA LYS A 26 1.41 -13.84 2.47
C LYS A 26 0.84 -12.81 1.49
N LEU A 27 1.08 -12.97 0.19
CA LEU A 27 0.59 -12.08 -0.85
C LEU A 27 -0.94 -12.16 -1.02
N GLU A 28 -1.51 -13.36 -0.95
CA GLU A 28 -2.96 -13.54 -0.95
C GLU A 28 -3.60 -12.86 0.27
N THR A 29 -3.03 -13.09 1.45
CA THR A 29 -3.50 -12.45 2.70
C THR A 29 -3.37 -10.92 2.62
N LEU A 30 -2.26 -10.43 2.08
CA LEU A 30 -2.03 -8.99 1.88
C LEU A 30 -3.04 -8.39 0.92
N SER A 31 -3.34 -9.06 -0.19
CA SER A 31 -4.34 -8.60 -1.16
C SER A 31 -5.71 -8.43 -0.51
N ILE A 32 -6.10 -9.36 0.36
CA ILE A 32 -7.35 -9.28 1.13
C ILE A 32 -7.32 -8.10 2.11
N GLU A 33 -6.24 -7.95 2.89
CA GLU A 33 -6.12 -6.87 3.87
C GLU A 33 -6.02 -5.48 3.22
N LEU A 34 -5.36 -5.36 2.07
CA LEU A 34 -5.29 -4.12 1.29
C LEU A 34 -6.67 -3.75 0.72
N LYS A 35 -7.42 -4.72 0.20
CA LYS A 35 -8.82 -4.49 -0.23
C LYS A 35 -9.70 -4.02 0.92
N ASN A 36 -9.53 -4.56 2.12
CA ASN A 36 -10.28 -4.13 3.32
C ASN A 36 -10.04 -2.66 3.69
N VAL A 37 -8.90 -2.09 3.30
CA VAL A 37 -8.58 -0.67 3.54
C VAL A 37 -8.79 0.21 2.31
N GLY A 38 -9.41 -0.32 1.25
CA GLY A 38 -9.75 0.41 0.03
C GLY A 38 -8.61 0.52 -0.99
N ILE A 39 -7.60 -0.34 -0.90
CA ILE A 39 -6.45 -0.36 -1.80
C ILE A 39 -6.58 -1.53 -2.76
N SER A 40 -6.74 -1.21 -4.05
CA SER A 40 -6.92 -2.20 -5.10
C SER A 40 -5.62 -2.55 -5.83
N ASN A 41 -4.65 -1.63 -5.84
CA ASN A 41 -3.40 -1.77 -6.59
C ASN A 41 -2.18 -1.74 -5.67
N PHE A 42 -1.38 -2.79 -5.77
CA PHE A 42 -0.04 -2.86 -5.22
C PHE A 42 0.86 -3.65 -6.17
N ASP A 43 2.16 -3.40 -6.08
CA ASP A 43 3.20 -4.05 -6.86
C ASP A 43 4.20 -4.69 -5.90
N VAL A 44 4.80 -5.80 -6.32
CA VAL A 44 5.70 -6.59 -5.47
C VAL A 44 6.96 -6.86 -6.27
N ASP A 45 8.07 -6.33 -5.77
CA ASP A 45 9.40 -6.61 -6.27
C ASP A 45 10.00 -7.77 -5.48
N PHE A 46 10.13 -8.91 -6.15
CA PHE A 46 10.69 -10.13 -5.55
C PHE A 46 12.21 -10.09 -5.45
N GLU A 47 12.90 -9.26 -6.24
CA GLU A 47 14.35 -9.12 -6.22
C GLU A 47 14.79 -8.29 -5.01
N THR A 48 14.12 -7.16 -4.76
CA THR A 48 14.43 -6.27 -3.63
C THR A 48 13.61 -6.58 -2.37
N CYS A 49 12.62 -7.48 -2.48
CA CYS A 49 11.63 -7.78 -1.43
C CYS A 49 10.87 -6.52 -1.00
N GLU A 50 10.43 -5.73 -1.97
CA GLU A 50 9.72 -4.48 -1.75
C GLU A 50 8.27 -4.58 -2.21
N ILE A 51 7.37 -3.96 -1.45
CA ILE A 51 5.95 -3.87 -1.76
C ILE A 51 5.61 -2.41 -1.96
N SER A 52 5.25 -2.07 -3.18
CA SER A 52 4.87 -0.72 -3.58
C SER A 52 3.35 -0.59 -3.60
N VAL A 53 2.81 0.35 -2.82
CA VAL A 53 1.37 0.58 -2.73
C VAL A 53 1.07 2.01 -3.13
N VAL A 54 0.13 2.20 -4.05
CA VAL A 54 -0.33 3.54 -4.47
C VAL A 54 -1.59 3.88 -3.68
N CYS A 55 -1.48 4.89 -2.81
CA CYS A 55 -2.56 5.33 -1.96
C CYS A 55 -3.01 6.76 -2.36
N PRO A 56 -4.32 7.03 -2.44
CA PRO A 56 -4.83 8.39 -2.69
C PRO A 56 -4.72 9.31 -1.46
N HIS A 57 -4.42 8.78 -0.26
CA HIS A 57 -4.42 9.54 1.00
C HIS A 57 -3.29 9.13 1.97
N VAL A 58 -2.66 10.11 2.63
CA VAL A 58 -1.57 9.90 3.60
C VAL A 58 -2.03 9.09 4.83
N LYS A 59 -3.30 9.20 5.22
CA LYS A 59 -3.87 8.39 6.32
C LYS A 59 -3.83 6.88 6.04
N SER A 60 -3.74 6.48 4.76
CA SER A 60 -3.69 5.08 4.37
C SER A 60 -2.36 4.40 4.71
N ILE A 61 -1.25 5.14 4.94
CA ILE A 61 0.07 4.54 5.22
C ILE A 61 0.01 3.62 6.44
N GLN A 62 -0.57 4.08 7.56
CA GLN A 62 -0.69 3.28 8.77
C GLN A 62 -1.60 2.05 8.57
N GLN A 63 -2.61 2.18 7.71
CA GLN A 63 -3.51 1.08 7.37
C GLN A 63 -2.80 0.04 6.49
N VAL A 64 -1.96 0.47 5.56
CA VAL A 64 -1.09 -0.41 4.75
C VAL A 64 -0.07 -1.12 5.64
N GLU A 65 0.59 -0.40 6.55
CA GLU A 65 1.50 -1.02 7.53
C GLU A 65 0.79 -2.07 8.41
N CYS A 66 -0.48 -1.83 8.74
CA CYS A 66 -1.30 -2.79 9.48
C CYS A 66 -1.65 -4.01 8.62
N ALA A 67 -2.05 -3.80 7.36
CA ALA A 67 -2.35 -4.87 6.41
C ALA A 67 -1.12 -5.77 6.17
N LEU A 68 0.06 -5.18 5.97
CA LEU A 68 1.32 -5.91 5.81
C LEU A 68 1.65 -6.75 7.05
N ARG A 69 1.51 -6.19 8.26
CA ARG A 69 1.76 -6.95 9.50
C ARG A 69 0.77 -8.09 9.69
N LYS A 70 -0.52 -7.88 9.39
CA LYS A 70 -1.54 -8.93 9.46
C LYS A 70 -1.30 -10.05 8.44
N ALA A 71 -0.80 -9.70 7.26
CA ALA A 71 -0.34 -10.67 6.27
C ALA A 71 0.95 -11.40 6.66
N GLY A 72 1.57 -11.05 7.79
CA GLY A 72 2.78 -11.70 8.30
C GLY A 72 4.09 -11.13 7.78
N PHE A 73 4.07 -9.95 7.14
CA PHE A 73 5.28 -9.27 6.70
C PHE A 73 5.95 -8.53 7.85
N LYS A 74 7.27 -8.72 7.98
CA LYS A 74 8.12 -7.89 8.82
C LYS A 74 8.42 -6.60 8.07
N CYS A 75 7.82 -5.50 8.52
CA CYS A 75 7.99 -4.17 7.91
C CYS A 75 8.90 -3.34 8.83
N PRO A 76 10.22 -3.32 8.62
CA PRO A 76 11.05 -2.27 9.21
C PRO A 76 10.52 -0.94 8.66
N ARG A 77 10.01 -0.06 9.53
CA ARG A 77 9.77 1.33 9.12
C ARG A 77 11.10 1.86 8.57
N LEU A 78 11.16 2.14 7.27
CA LEU A 78 12.20 2.98 6.71
C LEU A 78 12.07 4.34 7.41
N LYS A 79 13.11 4.69 8.17
CA LYS A 79 13.22 5.95 8.92
C LYS A 79 13.18 7.15 7.98
#